data_AF-A0A1T4PPA7-F1
#
_entry.id   AF-A0A1T4PPA7-F1
#
_cell.length_a   1.000
_cell.length_b   1.000
_cell.length_c   1.000
_cell.angle_alpha   90.00
_cell.angle_beta   90.00
_cell.angle_gamma   90.00
#
_symmetry.space_group_name_H-M   'P 1'
#
loop_
_entity.id
_entity.type
_entity.pdbx_description
1 polymer ?
#
loop_
_entity_poly.entity_id
_entity_poly.type
_entity_poly.pdbx_seq_one_letter_code
_entity_poly.pdbx_strand_id
1 'polypeptide(L)'
;MTVLKSKGYQFDKDGKLELNELANNTTSLDLSGTNLKDLSGLDILPNLKDVKLSNNGYGPVFDFAQLPAQITGVDLTGNDIYEFKGLANTDKVEATGYEATDIKRHFEKLYLPEGAKYDQDQIVAFYKKSEMDKKAVDMKMADANGKLNTYNTLRNVPDAIVRKQLYDLFSQLFVITENKDTLIDVSRRMTSPEQSNNSIAIFEGKNADGFQYVLHNKSFKGTILGVTSEEYTKVPYLKMPKQISFFQLEHLDLLNGIDMSANTDLFHGHMYTCRSIKKMDMSHSTKLGQRSIPLEMTDMDVSWVEIKDCPDLEEIMFPKKAYIMNNMTFCYLPKLKKLDLSQFESFWRCDLYELKNVQIIYPTMKYSVYMGKKTQERHSGLGIDQDIFDRQETKDFIKNNIKYIDNNSFAVEGQYMPHPWERHEDVRWMDIWKKNPW
;
A
#
# COMPACT_ATOMS: atom_id res chain seq x y z
N MET A 1 -3.18 -8.02 -33.78
CA MET A 1 -3.18 -7.81 -35.25
C MET A 1 -2.76 -6.39 -35.67
N THR A 2 -3.44 -5.32 -35.25
CA THR A 2 -3.16 -3.93 -35.69
C THR A 2 -1.71 -3.49 -35.47
N VAL A 3 -1.13 -3.79 -34.31
CA VAL A 3 0.26 -3.45 -33.97
C VAL A 3 1.28 -4.12 -34.90
N LEU A 4 1.05 -5.38 -35.27
CA LEU A 4 1.93 -6.10 -36.20
C LEU A 4 1.71 -5.59 -37.63
N LYS A 5 0.47 -5.33 -38.05
CA LYS A 5 0.21 -4.72 -39.37
C LYS A 5 0.92 -3.38 -39.54
N SER A 6 0.90 -2.51 -38.52
CA SER A 6 1.65 -1.23 -38.56
C SER A 6 3.17 -1.40 -38.61
N LYS A 7 3.68 -2.60 -38.32
CA LYS A 7 5.10 -2.96 -38.39
C LYS A 7 5.46 -3.76 -39.65
N GLY A 8 4.54 -3.84 -40.62
CA GLY A 8 4.77 -4.46 -41.92
C GLY A 8 4.48 -5.96 -42.00
N TYR A 9 3.98 -6.57 -40.92
CA TYR A 9 3.57 -7.98 -40.93
C TYR A 9 2.29 -8.17 -41.74
N GLN A 10 2.27 -9.24 -42.54
CA GLN A 10 1.16 -9.59 -43.42
C GLN A 10 0.29 -10.65 -42.75
N PHE A 11 -1.00 -10.62 -43.07
CA PHE A 11 -1.98 -11.54 -42.55
C PHE A 11 -2.80 -12.06 -43.71
N ASP A 12 -3.09 -13.36 -43.69
CA ASP A 12 -3.91 -14.00 -44.71
C ASP A 12 -5.37 -13.55 -44.61
N LYS A 13 -6.19 -14.04 -45.55
CA LYS A 13 -7.63 -13.76 -45.62
C LYS A 13 -8.41 -14.22 -44.38
N ASP A 14 -7.88 -15.17 -43.61
CA ASP A 14 -8.49 -15.70 -42.40
C ASP A 14 -7.98 -14.97 -41.13
N GLY A 15 -7.11 -13.96 -41.31
CA GLY A 15 -6.55 -13.14 -40.25
C GLY A 15 -5.38 -13.78 -39.51
N LYS A 16 -4.77 -14.85 -40.04
CA LYS A 16 -3.56 -15.47 -39.48
C LYS A 16 -2.30 -14.79 -40.01
N LEU A 17 -1.27 -14.68 -39.16
CA LEU A 17 0.01 -14.10 -39.57
C LEU A 17 0.63 -14.95 -40.68
N GLU A 18 1.01 -14.33 -41.79
CA GLU A 18 1.79 -14.99 -42.83
C GLU A 18 3.24 -15.14 -42.37
N LEU A 19 3.73 -16.38 -42.31
CA LEU A 19 5.12 -16.70 -41.98
C LEU A 19 6.04 -16.46 -43.20
N ASN A 20 6.05 -15.23 -43.69
CA ASN A 20 6.91 -14.77 -44.77
C ASN A 20 8.34 -14.50 -44.26
N GLU A 21 9.21 -14.00 -45.14
CA GLU A 21 10.62 -13.73 -44.80
C GLU A 21 10.76 -12.77 -43.59
N LEU A 22 9.93 -11.73 -43.50
CA LEU A 22 9.94 -10.80 -42.36
C LEU A 22 9.61 -11.52 -41.05
N ALA A 23 8.54 -12.31 -41.02
CA ALA A 23 8.12 -13.06 -39.83
C ALA A 23 9.18 -14.07 -39.38
N ASN A 24 9.77 -14.81 -40.32
CA ASN A 24 10.81 -15.80 -40.00
C ASN A 24 12.14 -15.15 -39.58
N ASN A 25 12.48 -13.97 -40.10
CA ASN A 25 13.73 -13.29 -39.76
C ASN A 25 13.61 -12.37 -38.53
N THR A 26 12.41 -12.19 -37.96
CA THR A 26 12.21 -11.36 -36.77
C THR A 26 12.80 -12.06 -35.55
N THR A 27 13.93 -11.54 -35.05
CA THR A 27 14.54 -11.98 -33.78
C THR A 27 14.29 -10.99 -32.63
N SER A 28 14.03 -9.72 -32.97
CA SER A 28 13.67 -8.67 -32.02
C SER A 28 12.46 -7.89 -32.50
N LEU A 29 11.55 -7.57 -31.57
CA LEU A 29 10.35 -6.80 -31.86
C LEU A 29 10.16 -5.66 -30.85
N ASP A 30 10.11 -4.43 -31.36
CA ASP A 30 9.77 -3.27 -30.55
C ASP A 30 8.26 -3.11 -30.45
N LEU A 31 7.69 -3.21 -29.24
CA LEU A 31 6.28 -3.03 -28.93
C LEU A 31 6.07 -1.87 -27.94
N SER A 32 7.03 -0.95 -27.87
CA SER A 32 6.97 0.18 -26.96
C SER A 32 5.82 1.13 -27.31
N GLY A 33 5.11 1.67 -26.31
CA GLY A 33 4.03 2.64 -26.54
C GLY A 33 2.80 2.11 -27.26
N THR A 34 2.62 0.78 -27.33
CA THR A 34 1.51 0.15 -28.05
C THR A 34 0.28 -0.09 -27.16
N ASN A 35 0.44 0.02 -25.84
CA ASN A 35 -0.54 -0.37 -24.82
C ASN A 35 -1.05 -1.82 -24.96
N LEU A 36 -0.26 -2.69 -25.60
CA LEU A 36 -0.57 -4.11 -25.73
C LEU A 36 -0.64 -4.74 -24.34
N LYS A 37 -1.69 -5.53 -24.06
CA LYS A 37 -1.85 -6.23 -22.77
C LYS A 37 -1.74 -7.74 -22.88
N ASP A 38 -2.13 -8.29 -24.03
CA ASP A 38 -1.99 -9.72 -24.32
C ASP A 38 -0.69 -9.98 -25.09
N LEU A 39 0.21 -10.72 -24.46
CA LEU A 39 1.53 -11.09 -24.99
C LEU A 39 1.60 -12.54 -25.45
N SER A 40 0.52 -13.32 -25.27
CA SER A 40 0.52 -14.76 -25.52
C SER A 40 0.78 -15.11 -26.98
N GLY A 41 0.23 -14.32 -27.92
CA GLY A 41 0.36 -14.54 -29.36
C GLY A 41 1.69 -14.10 -29.98
N LEU A 42 2.73 -13.80 -29.18
CA LEU A 42 4.07 -13.50 -29.71
C LEU A 42 4.85 -14.77 -30.12
N ASP A 43 4.38 -15.94 -29.71
CA ASP A 43 4.94 -17.25 -30.04
C ASP A 43 4.85 -17.58 -31.54
N ILE A 44 3.89 -16.97 -32.24
CA ILE A 44 3.69 -17.08 -33.69
C ILE A 44 4.90 -16.63 -34.51
N LEU A 45 5.80 -15.81 -33.94
CA LEU A 45 7.05 -15.40 -34.57
C LEU A 45 8.16 -16.39 -34.15
N PRO A 46 8.53 -17.37 -35.00
CA PRO A 46 9.26 -18.57 -34.58
C PRO A 46 10.67 -18.29 -34.03
N ASN A 47 11.30 -17.22 -34.50
CA ASN A 47 12.67 -16.85 -34.14
C ASN A 47 12.74 -15.64 -33.19
N LEU A 48 11.61 -15.12 -32.72
CA LEU A 48 11.57 -13.98 -31.82
C LEU A 48 12.17 -14.36 -30.46
N LYS A 49 13.18 -13.60 -30.01
CA LYS A 49 13.87 -13.76 -28.73
C LYS A 49 13.81 -12.52 -27.85
N ASP A 50 13.83 -11.34 -28.47
CA ASP A 50 13.88 -10.04 -27.79
C ASP A 50 12.60 -9.24 -28.00
N VAL A 51 11.98 -8.76 -26.92
CA VAL A 51 10.82 -7.86 -26.99
C VAL A 51 11.08 -6.57 -26.21
N LYS A 52 10.80 -5.42 -26.83
CA LYS A 52 10.76 -4.14 -26.12
C LYS A 52 9.33 -3.80 -25.76
N LEU A 53 9.06 -3.73 -24.47
CA LEU A 53 7.75 -3.53 -23.88
C LEU A 53 7.67 -2.20 -23.12
N SER A 54 8.55 -1.26 -23.45
CA SER A 54 8.67 0.01 -22.76
C SER A 54 7.44 0.91 -22.92
N ASN A 55 7.12 1.73 -21.91
CA ASN A 55 6.05 2.73 -21.98
C ASN A 55 4.68 2.18 -22.43
N ASN A 56 4.25 1.04 -21.89
CA ASN A 56 2.95 0.40 -22.23
C ASN A 56 1.93 0.47 -21.07
N GLY A 57 2.25 1.20 -20.00
CA GLY A 57 1.42 1.29 -18.80
C GLY A 57 1.20 -0.07 -18.14
N TYR A 58 2.21 -0.93 -18.13
CA TYR A 58 2.20 -2.11 -17.25
C TYR A 58 2.44 -1.64 -15.81
N GLY A 59 1.72 -2.22 -14.85
CA GLY A 59 1.81 -1.82 -13.46
C GLY A 59 0.49 -2.02 -12.70
N PRO A 60 0.54 -2.12 -11.36
CA PRO A 60 1.75 -2.13 -10.54
C PRO A 60 2.51 -3.48 -10.54
N VAL A 61 1.90 -4.54 -11.10
CA VAL A 61 2.44 -5.90 -11.13
C VAL A 61 2.70 -6.36 -12.56
N PHE A 62 3.82 -7.05 -12.78
CA PHE A 62 4.10 -7.74 -14.05
C PHE A 62 4.44 -9.22 -13.82
N ASP A 63 3.71 -10.11 -14.49
CA ASP A 63 3.94 -11.55 -14.42
C ASP A 63 4.64 -12.06 -15.68
N PHE A 64 5.88 -12.53 -15.53
CA PHE A 64 6.67 -13.05 -16.64
C PHE A 64 6.11 -14.35 -17.24
N ALA A 65 5.14 -15.00 -16.62
CA ALA A 65 4.42 -16.13 -17.20
C ALA A 65 3.54 -15.74 -18.40
N GLN A 66 3.22 -14.45 -18.58
CA GLN A 66 2.42 -13.96 -19.72
C GLN A 66 3.17 -13.96 -21.06
N LEU A 67 4.50 -14.05 -21.00
CA LEU A 67 5.37 -14.01 -22.16
C LEU A 67 5.69 -15.44 -22.64
N PRO A 68 5.71 -15.69 -23.95
CA PRO A 68 6.12 -16.98 -24.49
C PRO A 68 7.52 -17.40 -24.04
N ALA A 69 7.69 -18.71 -23.79
CA ALA A 69 8.92 -19.27 -23.25
C ALA A 69 10.15 -19.05 -24.14
N GLN A 70 9.96 -18.85 -25.44
CA GLN A 70 11.05 -18.58 -26.39
C GLN A 70 11.71 -17.20 -26.21
N ILE A 71 11.02 -16.25 -25.56
CA ILE A 71 11.54 -14.91 -25.31
C ILE A 71 12.58 -14.96 -24.19
N THR A 72 13.81 -14.55 -24.51
CA THR A 72 14.95 -14.52 -23.59
C THR A 72 15.47 -13.11 -23.34
N GLY A 73 14.93 -12.10 -24.04
CA GLY A 73 15.24 -10.71 -23.77
C GLY A 73 14.01 -9.83 -23.65
N VAL A 74 13.95 -9.01 -22.60
CA VAL A 74 12.80 -8.13 -22.32
C VAL A 74 13.28 -6.76 -21.88
N ASP A 75 12.65 -5.72 -22.42
CA ASP A 75 12.79 -4.34 -21.94
C ASP A 75 11.44 -3.82 -21.40
N LEU A 76 11.36 -3.61 -20.08
CA LEU A 76 10.17 -3.13 -19.37
C LEU A 76 10.30 -1.66 -18.93
N THR A 77 11.29 -0.92 -19.43
CA THR A 77 11.54 0.47 -19.02
C THR A 77 10.36 1.41 -19.25
N GLY A 78 10.25 2.47 -18.45
CA GLY A 78 9.16 3.45 -18.59
C GLY A 78 7.76 2.91 -18.27
N ASN A 79 7.66 1.79 -17.55
CA ASN A 79 6.41 1.29 -16.97
C ASN A 79 6.43 1.48 -15.44
N ASP A 80 5.26 1.66 -14.83
CA ASP A 80 5.11 1.82 -13.38
C ASP A 80 4.92 0.46 -12.68
N ILE A 81 5.93 -0.40 -12.80
CA ILE A 81 5.94 -1.75 -12.22
C ILE A 81 6.79 -1.76 -10.94
N TYR A 82 6.24 -2.31 -9.87
CA TYR A 82 6.87 -2.40 -8.55
C TYR A 82 6.94 -3.83 -8.01
N GLU A 83 6.08 -4.72 -8.51
CA GLU A 83 6.11 -6.15 -8.18
C GLU A 83 6.28 -6.99 -9.43
N PHE A 84 7.10 -8.03 -9.32
CA PHE A 84 7.32 -8.98 -10.38
C PHE A 84 6.83 -10.36 -9.94
N LYS A 85 6.44 -11.20 -10.90
CA LYS A 85 6.00 -12.59 -10.67
C LYS A 85 6.53 -13.50 -11.77
N GLY A 86 6.63 -14.80 -11.48
CA GLY A 86 6.98 -15.80 -12.49
C GLY A 86 8.46 -15.85 -12.88
N LEU A 87 9.38 -15.19 -12.15
CA LEU A 87 10.82 -15.29 -12.38
C LEU A 87 11.46 -16.46 -11.62
N ALA A 88 11.11 -16.60 -10.35
CA ALA A 88 11.73 -17.53 -9.43
C ALA A 88 10.75 -18.06 -8.37
N ASN A 89 11.05 -19.23 -7.81
CA ASN A 89 10.48 -19.65 -6.54
C ASN A 89 11.32 -19.08 -5.39
N THR A 90 10.68 -18.28 -4.54
CA THR A 90 11.33 -17.52 -3.47
C THR A 90 10.89 -17.97 -2.08
N ASP A 91 10.15 -19.08 -1.96
CA ASP A 91 9.58 -19.56 -0.70
C ASP A 91 10.64 -19.93 0.34
N LYS A 92 11.81 -20.43 -0.12
CA LYS A 92 12.91 -20.86 0.74
C LYS A 92 13.97 -19.79 0.98
N VAL A 93 13.81 -18.59 0.42
CA VAL A 93 14.85 -17.54 0.49
C VAL A 93 15.13 -17.11 1.93
N GLU A 94 14.12 -17.12 2.79
CA GLU A 94 14.29 -16.79 4.22
C GLU A 94 15.17 -17.81 4.95
N ALA A 95 15.02 -19.10 4.65
CA ALA A 95 15.71 -20.17 5.36
C ALA A 95 17.11 -20.49 4.80
N THR A 96 17.32 -20.27 3.50
CA THR A 96 18.52 -20.76 2.79
C THR A 96 19.31 -19.66 2.07
N GLY A 97 18.89 -18.40 2.20
CA GLY A 97 19.36 -17.36 1.29
C GLY A 97 18.97 -17.68 -0.14
N TYR A 98 19.79 -17.28 -1.12
CA TYR A 98 19.43 -17.45 -2.54
C TYR A 98 19.85 -18.78 -3.16
N GLU A 99 20.57 -19.65 -2.44
CA GLU A 99 21.20 -20.85 -2.99
C GLU A 99 20.18 -21.84 -3.57
N ALA A 100 19.09 -22.08 -2.83
CA ALA A 100 18.01 -23.00 -3.19
C ALA A 100 16.88 -22.34 -4.00
N THR A 101 17.10 -21.11 -4.49
CA THR A 101 16.15 -20.42 -5.38
C THR A 101 16.02 -21.19 -6.69
N ASP A 102 14.80 -21.54 -7.08
CA ASP A 102 14.54 -22.17 -8.38
C ASP A 102 14.12 -21.10 -9.41
N ILE A 103 14.86 -20.99 -10.51
CA ILE A 103 14.59 -20.01 -11.57
C ILE A 103 13.56 -20.61 -12.53
N LYS A 104 12.37 -20.02 -12.55
CA LYS A 104 11.26 -20.46 -13.41
C LYS A 104 11.50 -20.06 -14.87
N ARG A 105 12.22 -18.96 -15.08
CA ARG A 105 12.47 -18.43 -16.42
C ARG A 105 13.85 -17.81 -16.53
N HIS A 106 14.58 -18.21 -17.56
CA HIS A 106 15.88 -17.65 -17.89
C HIS A 106 15.75 -16.49 -18.87
N PHE A 107 16.56 -15.45 -18.64
CA PHE A 107 16.72 -14.31 -19.54
C PHE A 107 18.21 -14.09 -19.80
N GLU A 108 18.54 -13.73 -21.03
CA GLU A 108 19.86 -13.25 -21.43
C GLU A 108 19.91 -11.72 -21.32
N LYS A 109 18.77 -11.04 -21.45
CA LYS A 109 18.62 -9.59 -21.32
C LYS A 109 17.37 -9.25 -20.50
N LEU A 110 17.53 -8.39 -19.49
CA LEU A 110 16.41 -7.94 -18.66
C LEU A 110 16.59 -6.47 -18.28
N TYR A 111 15.87 -5.57 -18.96
CA TYR A 111 15.87 -4.14 -18.64
C TYR A 111 14.62 -3.79 -17.85
N LEU A 112 14.81 -3.24 -16.66
CA LEU A 112 13.77 -3.01 -15.67
C LEU A 112 13.41 -1.52 -15.55
N PRO A 113 12.16 -1.19 -15.21
CA PRO A 113 11.78 0.16 -14.84
C PRO A 113 12.38 0.55 -13.47
N GLU A 114 12.37 1.84 -13.16
CA GLU A 114 12.87 2.38 -11.89
C GLU A 114 12.19 1.74 -10.68
N GLY A 115 10.88 1.46 -10.77
CA GLY A 115 10.08 0.85 -9.71
C GLY A 115 10.58 -0.53 -9.26
N ALA A 116 11.38 -1.23 -10.09
CA ALA A 116 11.99 -2.51 -9.72
C ALA A 116 12.97 -2.40 -8.55
N LYS A 117 13.38 -1.19 -8.18
CA LYS A 117 14.20 -0.96 -6.98
C LYS A 117 13.49 -1.39 -5.68
N TYR A 118 12.16 -1.45 -5.68
CA TYR A 118 11.34 -1.84 -4.52
C TYR A 118 11.00 -3.35 -4.46
N ASP A 119 11.21 -4.11 -5.55
CA ASP A 119 10.97 -5.56 -5.54
C ASP A 119 12.12 -6.31 -4.84
N GLN A 120 11.91 -6.68 -3.58
CA GLN A 120 12.88 -7.44 -2.79
C GLN A 120 12.69 -8.96 -2.85
N ASP A 121 11.81 -9.41 -3.75
CA ASP A 121 11.39 -10.80 -3.88
C ASP A 121 11.96 -11.42 -5.15
N GLN A 122 11.26 -11.29 -6.28
CA GLN A 122 11.55 -12.01 -7.51
C GLN A 122 12.80 -11.50 -8.21
N ILE A 123 12.98 -10.18 -8.30
CA ILE A 123 14.09 -9.55 -9.02
C ILE A 123 15.42 -9.81 -8.32
N VAL A 124 15.45 -9.61 -7.00
CA VAL A 124 16.65 -9.88 -6.20
C VAL A 124 17.00 -11.37 -6.24
N ALA A 125 16.01 -12.26 -6.09
CA ALA A 125 16.26 -13.69 -6.13
C ALA A 125 16.78 -14.16 -7.50
N PHE A 126 16.18 -13.66 -8.58
CA PHE A 126 16.65 -13.95 -9.94
C PHE A 126 18.10 -13.50 -10.15
N TYR A 127 18.42 -12.27 -9.77
CA TYR A 127 19.76 -11.70 -9.91
C TYR A 127 20.80 -12.51 -9.13
N LYS A 128 20.58 -12.70 -7.81
CA LYS A 128 21.52 -13.41 -6.94
C LYS A 128 21.74 -14.86 -7.37
N LYS A 129 20.67 -15.56 -7.78
CA LYS A 129 20.78 -16.94 -8.27
C LYS A 129 21.51 -17.02 -9.60
N SER A 130 21.27 -16.07 -10.52
CA SER A 130 21.99 -16.01 -11.80
C SER A 130 23.50 -15.76 -11.61
N GLU A 131 23.87 -14.88 -10.66
CA GLU A 131 25.28 -14.69 -10.27
C GLU A 131 25.91 -15.99 -9.74
N MET A 132 25.23 -16.66 -8.80
CA MET A 132 25.72 -17.92 -8.20
C MET A 132 25.90 -19.03 -9.24
N ASP A 133 24.95 -19.16 -10.16
CA ASP A 133 24.98 -20.16 -11.23
C ASP A 133 25.91 -19.76 -12.40
N LYS A 134 26.55 -18.57 -12.33
CA LYS A 134 27.40 -18.01 -13.38
C LYS A 134 26.71 -17.91 -14.74
N LYS A 135 25.39 -17.67 -14.74
CA LYS A 135 24.60 -17.43 -15.95
C LYS A 135 24.65 -15.94 -16.26
N ALA A 136 25.33 -15.58 -17.35
CA ALA A 136 25.43 -14.20 -17.77
C ALA A 136 24.05 -13.65 -18.16
N VAL A 137 23.67 -12.50 -17.58
CA VAL A 137 22.46 -11.75 -17.90
C VAL A 137 22.83 -10.28 -18.06
N ASP A 138 22.50 -9.67 -19.21
CA ASP A 138 22.54 -8.22 -19.37
C ASP A 138 21.34 -7.60 -18.64
N MET A 139 21.51 -7.38 -17.34
CA MET A 139 20.47 -6.86 -16.47
C MET A 139 20.73 -5.39 -16.16
N LYS A 140 19.73 -4.54 -16.45
CA LYS A 140 19.79 -3.09 -16.21
C LYS A 140 18.51 -2.60 -15.57
N MET A 141 18.59 -1.46 -14.88
CA MET A 141 17.46 -0.76 -14.31
C MET A 141 17.54 0.72 -14.68
N ALA A 142 16.42 1.28 -15.14
CA ALA A 142 16.31 2.71 -15.36
C ALA A 142 16.36 3.46 -14.03
N ASP A 143 17.06 4.60 -13.98
CA ASP A 143 16.92 5.56 -12.88
C ASP A 143 15.72 6.49 -13.10
N ALA A 144 15.50 7.43 -12.16
CA ALA A 144 14.40 8.38 -12.20
C ALA A 144 14.40 9.29 -13.46
N ASN A 145 15.52 9.39 -14.18
CA ASN A 145 15.64 10.14 -15.44
C ASN A 145 15.55 9.23 -16.68
N GLY A 146 15.26 7.94 -16.50
CA GLY A 146 15.18 6.95 -17.56
C GLY A 146 16.55 6.44 -18.04
N LYS A 147 17.66 6.83 -17.42
CA LYS A 147 18.98 6.34 -17.81
C LYS A 147 19.16 4.91 -17.31
N LEU A 148 19.58 4.03 -18.22
CA LEU A 148 19.86 2.63 -17.90
C LEU A 148 21.21 2.48 -17.18
N ASN A 149 21.18 1.89 -16.00
CA ASN A 149 22.36 1.53 -15.22
C ASN A 149 22.40 0.01 -15.02
N THR A 150 23.59 -0.58 -14.90
CA THR A 150 23.73 -2.01 -14.55
C THR A 150 23.00 -2.29 -13.25
N TYR A 151 22.17 -3.34 -13.25
CA TYR A 151 21.41 -3.70 -12.06
C TYR A 151 22.34 -4.12 -10.92
N ASN A 152 22.02 -3.68 -9.70
CA ASN A 152 22.64 -4.11 -8.46
C ASN A 152 21.58 -4.09 -7.34
N THR A 153 21.96 -4.54 -6.14
CA THR A 153 21.06 -4.65 -4.98
C THR A 153 21.20 -3.48 -3.99
N LEU A 154 22.00 -2.47 -4.31
CA LEU A 154 22.24 -1.33 -3.43
C LEU A 154 21.18 -0.24 -3.66
N ARG A 155 20.69 0.34 -2.57
CA ARG A 155 19.65 1.38 -2.57
C ARG A 155 20.06 2.53 -1.67
N ASN A 156 19.90 3.74 -2.17
CA ASN A 156 20.14 4.96 -1.40
C ASN A 156 18.89 5.34 -0.60
N VAL A 157 19.09 5.78 0.64
CA VAL A 157 18.10 6.49 1.44
C VAL A 157 18.52 7.97 1.42
N PRO A 158 17.82 8.85 0.68
CA PRO A 158 18.35 10.17 0.35
C PRO A 158 18.51 11.07 1.58
N ASP A 159 17.53 11.07 2.48
CA ASP A 159 17.57 11.87 3.71
C ASP A 159 18.53 11.26 4.74
N ALA A 160 19.45 12.07 5.27
CA ALA A 160 20.46 11.61 6.21
C ALA A 160 19.89 11.24 7.60
N ILE A 161 18.85 11.95 8.05
CA ILE A 161 18.18 11.71 9.33
C ILE A 161 17.38 10.40 9.24
N VAL A 162 16.64 10.20 8.16
CA VAL A 162 15.91 8.95 7.91
C VAL A 162 16.87 7.77 7.74
N ARG A 163 17.94 7.95 6.97
CA ARG A 163 18.99 6.93 6.79
C ARG A 163 19.61 6.52 8.13
N LYS A 164 19.87 7.47 9.02
CA LYS A 164 20.38 7.18 10.37
C LYS A 164 19.38 6.40 11.21
N GLN A 165 18.11 6.82 11.25
CA GLN A 165 17.05 6.11 12.00
C GLN A 165 16.92 4.64 11.53
N LEU A 166 16.92 4.42 10.21
CA LEU A 166 16.90 3.06 9.65
C LEU A 166 18.18 2.28 9.96
N TYR A 167 19.35 2.93 9.91
CA TYR A 167 20.62 2.28 10.25
C TYR A 167 20.67 1.82 11.71
N ASP A 168 20.23 2.66 12.64
CA ASP A 168 20.24 2.32 14.07
C ASP A 168 19.39 1.09 14.38
N LEU A 169 18.27 0.91 13.67
CA LEU A 169 17.35 -0.22 13.85
C LEU A 169 17.71 -1.46 13.02
N PHE A 170 18.31 -1.27 11.84
CA PHE A 170 18.47 -2.31 10.81
C PHE A 170 19.87 -2.35 10.18
N SER A 171 20.91 -1.97 10.92
CA SER A 171 22.31 -1.81 10.45
C SER A 171 22.86 -2.98 9.63
N GLN A 172 22.44 -4.22 9.87
CA GLN A 172 22.86 -5.39 9.10
C GLN A 172 22.49 -5.33 7.60
N LEU A 173 21.41 -4.62 7.27
CA LEU A 173 21.00 -4.39 5.88
C LEU A 173 21.89 -3.38 5.18
N PHE A 174 22.66 -2.58 5.93
CA PHE A 174 23.49 -1.53 5.38
C PHE A 174 24.90 -2.01 4.99
N VAL A 175 25.43 -1.38 3.95
CA VAL A 175 26.80 -1.48 3.50
C VAL A 175 27.42 -0.10 3.42
N ILE A 176 28.70 -0.01 3.77
CA ILE A 176 29.51 1.19 3.54
C ILE A 176 30.34 0.91 2.29
N THR A 177 30.15 1.72 1.24
CA THR A 177 30.89 1.59 -0.02
C THR A 177 32.32 2.09 0.13
N GLU A 178 33.18 1.82 -0.86
CA GLU A 178 34.54 2.37 -0.91
C GLU A 178 34.55 3.92 -0.86
N ASN A 179 33.51 4.56 -1.39
CA ASN A 179 33.31 6.01 -1.35
C ASN A 179 32.72 6.52 -0.02
N LYS A 180 32.59 5.64 0.99
CA LYS A 180 31.98 5.91 2.30
C LYS A 180 30.48 6.22 2.27
N ASP A 181 29.80 5.88 1.18
CA ASP A 181 28.34 5.96 1.12
C ASP A 181 27.73 4.85 1.96
N THR A 182 26.70 5.17 2.74
CA THR A 182 25.94 4.19 3.53
C THR A 182 24.67 3.85 2.77
N LEU A 183 24.59 2.63 2.23
CA LEU A 183 23.49 2.18 1.36
C LEU A 183 22.81 0.94 1.95
N ILE A 184 21.54 0.71 1.64
CA ILE A 184 20.86 -0.55 1.96
C ILE A 184 21.15 -1.55 0.84
N ASP A 185 21.62 -2.75 1.19
CA ASP A 185 21.68 -3.89 0.29
C ASP A 185 20.41 -4.73 0.46
N VAL A 186 19.46 -4.60 -0.48
CA VAL A 186 18.18 -5.32 -0.42
C VAL A 186 18.31 -6.83 -0.60
N SER A 187 19.51 -7.33 -0.93
CA SER A 187 19.78 -8.76 -0.92
C SER A 187 20.03 -9.32 0.48
N ARG A 188 20.42 -8.49 1.45
CA ARG A 188 20.67 -8.91 2.82
C ARG A 188 19.40 -9.27 3.56
N ARG A 189 19.56 -10.07 4.61
CA ARG A 189 18.48 -10.55 5.48
C ARG A 189 18.83 -10.28 6.92
N MET A 190 17.79 -10.08 7.71
CA MET A 190 17.86 -9.91 9.14
C MET A 190 17.96 -11.27 9.81
N THR A 191 19.04 -11.51 10.53
CA THR A 191 19.38 -12.83 11.07
C THR A 191 19.06 -12.98 12.56
N SER A 192 18.82 -11.87 13.27
CA SER A 192 18.42 -11.87 14.68
C SER A 192 16.92 -11.57 14.85
N PRO A 193 16.23 -12.22 15.81
CA PRO A 193 14.86 -11.88 16.17
C PRO A 193 14.69 -10.44 16.65
N GLU A 194 15.70 -9.88 17.32
CA GLU A 194 15.66 -8.51 17.83
C GLU A 194 15.48 -7.51 16.68
N GLN A 195 16.31 -7.61 15.64
CA GLN A 195 16.22 -6.69 14.51
C GLN A 195 15.07 -7.00 13.57
N SER A 196 14.75 -8.27 13.34
CA SER A 196 13.62 -8.63 12.46
C SER A 196 12.27 -8.19 13.02
N ASN A 197 12.11 -8.15 14.35
CA ASN A 197 10.89 -7.71 15.02
C ASN A 197 10.85 -6.21 15.32
N ASN A 198 11.92 -5.44 15.02
CA ASN A 198 11.92 -4.00 15.23
C ASN A 198 10.79 -3.34 14.44
N SER A 199 10.20 -2.32 15.05
CA SER A 199 9.24 -1.45 14.38
C SER A 199 9.97 -0.52 13.40
N ILE A 200 9.34 -0.19 12.28
CA ILE A 200 9.82 0.92 11.45
C ILE A 200 9.19 2.18 12.03
N ALA A 201 10.00 3.10 12.52
CA ALA A 201 9.54 4.31 13.18
C ALA A 201 10.38 5.49 12.69
N ILE A 202 9.82 6.24 11.73
CA ILE A 202 10.42 7.44 11.14
C ILE A 202 9.58 8.62 11.58
N PHE A 203 10.14 9.46 12.47
CA PHE A 203 9.44 10.61 13.03
C PHE A 203 10.03 11.96 12.59
N GLU A 204 11.25 11.93 12.07
CA GLU A 204 12.01 13.11 11.66
C GLU A 204 12.62 12.90 10.28
N GLY A 205 12.87 14.01 9.58
CA GLY A 205 13.47 14.02 8.25
C GLY A 205 12.55 14.65 7.22
N LYS A 206 13.16 15.23 6.19
CA LYS A 206 12.44 15.93 5.12
C LYS A 206 11.79 14.96 4.16
N ASN A 207 12.45 13.83 3.91
CA ASN A 207 12.02 12.84 2.93
C ASN A 207 12.17 11.43 3.50
N ALA A 208 11.05 10.71 3.64
CA ALA A 208 11.02 9.37 4.20
C ALA A 208 11.33 8.24 3.19
N ASP A 209 11.66 8.53 1.92
CA ASP A 209 11.93 7.52 0.89
C ASP A 209 12.99 6.52 1.33
N GLY A 210 12.75 5.25 1.00
CA GLY A 210 13.62 4.13 1.31
C GLY A 210 13.21 3.28 2.52
N PHE A 211 12.21 3.69 3.31
CA PHE A 211 11.64 2.82 4.34
C PHE A 211 11.06 1.51 3.76
N GLN A 212 10.57 1.55 2.51
CA GLN A 212 10.08 0.38 1.78
C GLN A 212 11.18 -0.69 1.61
N TYR A 213 12.45 -0.29 1.54
CA TYR A 213 13.58 -1.23 1.46
C TYR A 213 13.73 -2.07 2.73
N VAL A 214 13.19 -1.65 3.86
CA VAL A 214 13.11 -2.48 5.07
C VAL A 214 11.78 -3.21 5.13
N LEU A 215 10.66 -2.51 4.92
CA LEU A 215 9.31 -3.07 5.03
C LEU A 215 9.08 -4.27 4.09
N HIS A 216 9.59 -4.20 2.86
CA HIS A 216 9.40 -5.26 1.86
C HIS A 216 10.46 -6.36 1.94
N ASN A 217 11.40 -6.28 2.88
CA ASN A 217 12.40 -7.32 3.07
C ASN A 217 11.74 -8.58 3.66
N LYS A 218 11.98 -9.76 3.07
CA LYS A 218 11.36 -11.02 3.51
C LYS A 218 11.62 -11.39 4.98
N SER A 219 12.75 -10.95 5.51
CA SER A 219 13.12 -11.21 6.89
C SER A 219 12.50 -10.22 7.88
N PHE A 220 11.77 -9.19 7.43
CA PHE A 220 11.07 -8.26 8.30
C PHE A 220 9.86 -8.95 8.93
N LYS A 221 9.77 -8.89 10.27
CA LYS A 221 8.72 -9.49 11.11
C LYS A 221 8.08 -8.48 12.06
N GLY A 222 8.54 -7.23 12.07
CA GLY A 222 7.96 -6.14 12.86
C GLY A 222 6.47 -5.93 12.53
N THR A 223 5.72 -5.48 13.53
CA THR A 223 4.25 -5.36 13.46
C THR A 223 3.75 -3.92 13.39
N ILE A 224 4.65 -2.95 13.57
CA ILE A 224 4.34 -1.51 13.64
C ILE A 224 5.11 -0.77 12.54
N LEU A 225 4.40 0.08 11.82
CA LEU A 225 4.95 1.01 10.82
C LEU A 225 4.50 2.44 11.14
N GLY A 226 5.40 3.28 11.62
CA GLY A 226 5.20 4.72 11.76
C GLY A 226 6.09 5.48 10.77
N VAL A 227 5.50 6.29 9.90
CA VAL A 227 6.23 7.12 8.93
C VAL A 227 5.62 8.51 8.86
N THR A 228 6.39 9.49 9.27
CA THR A 228 6.10 10.93 9.14
C THR A 228 7.26 11.59 8.40
N SER A 229 6.98 12.59 7.57
CA SER A 229 7.99 13.44 6.93
C SER A 229 7.65 14.93 7.03
N GLU A 230 8.67 15.79 7.05
CA GLU A 230 8.48 17.25 7.08
C GLU A 230 7.98 17.80 5.73
N GLU A 231 8.38 17.18 4.62
CA GLU A 231 7.90 17.49 3.28
C GLU A 231 7.10 16.30 2.72
N TYR A 232 6.29 16.55 1.67
CA TYR A 232 5.58 15.48 0.98
C TYR A 232 6.55 14.47 0.37
N THR A 233 6.62 13.28 0.97
CA THR A 233 7.43 12.17 0.47
C THR A 233 6.66 11.37 -0.58
N LYS A 234 7.22 11.25 -1.79
CA LYS A 234 6.66 10.39 -2.83
C LYS A 234 6.83 8.92 -2.48
N VAL A 235 5.71 8.20 -2.35
CA VAL A 235 5.67 6.76 -2.11
C VAL A 235 4.92 6.13 -3.28
N PRO A 236 5.63 5.76 -4.35
CA PRO A 236 4.98 5.30 -5.58
C PRO A 236 4.31 3.93 -5.41
N TYR A 237 4.74 3.12 -4.45
CA TYR A 237 4.13 1.82 -4.17
C TYR A 237 4.37 1.42 -2.71
N LEU A 238 3.30 0.99 -2.03
CA LEU A 238 3.35 0.51 -0.66
C LEU A 238 2.53 -0.78 -0.50
N LYS A 239 3.21 -1.92 -0.47
CA LYS A 239 2.62 -3.19 -0.04
C LYS A 239 2.68 -3.32 1.47
N MET A 240 1.56 -3.57 2.12
CA MET A 240 1.49 -3.87 3.55
C MET A 240 1.70 -5.36 3.78
N PRO A 241 2.75 -5.78 4.50
CA PRO A 241 2.94 -7.17 4.89
C PRO A 241 1.81 -7.69 5.78
N LYS A 242 1.68 -9.02 5.82
CA LYS A 242 0.67 -9.72 6.63
C LYS A 242 0.62 -9.24 8.07
N GLN A 243 1.79 -9.16 8.71
CA GLN A 243 1.98 -8.99 10.14
C GLN A 243 1.82 -7.55 10.65
N ILE A 244 1.72 -6.56 9.77
CA ILE A 244 1.51 -5.17 10.20
C ILE A 244 0.14 -5.08 10.88
N SER A 245 0.17 -4.84 12.18
CA SER A 245 -1.02 -4.71 13.02
C SER A 245 -1.36 -3.25 13.31
N PHE A 246 -0.34 -2.38 13.27
CA PHE A 246 -0.43 -0.94 13.45
C PHE A 246 0.29 -0.23 12.30
N PHE A 247 -0.35 0.77 11.70
CA PHE A 247 0.38 1.77 10.92
C PHE A 247 -0.03 3.20 11.28
N GLN A 248 0.91 4.12 11.13
CA GLN A 248 0.70 5.56 11.07
C GLN A 248 1.48 6.12 9.88
N LEU A 249 0.76 6.76 8.96
CA LEU A 249 1.32 7.40 7.77
C LEU A 249 0.94 8.87 7.77
N GLU A 250 1.93 9.75 7.64
CA GLU A 250 1.72 11.19 7.68
C GLU A 250 2.57 11.91 6.63
N HIS A 251 1.96 12.89 5.95
CA HIS A 251 2.65 13.75 4.98
C HIS A 251 3.25 12.99 3.77
N LEU A 252 2.56 11.95 3.29
CA LEU A 252 2.99 11.12 2.16
C LEU A 252 2.15 11.35 0.89
N ASP A 253 2.79 11.22 -0.27
CA ASP A 253 2.16 11.22 -1.59
C ASP A 253 2.09 9.77 -2.14
N LEU A 254 0.93 9.13 -1.98
CA LEU A 254 0.69 7.70 -2.20
C LEU A 254 0.16 7.44 -3.61
N LEU A 255 1.00 7.70 -4.62
CA LEU A 255 0.63 7.78 -6.05
C LEU A 255 -0.18 6.59 -6.59
N ASN A 256 0.19 5.35 -6.22
CA ASN A 256 -0.51 4.14 -6.64
C ASN A 256 -1.27 3.45 -5.48
N GLY A 257 -1.56 4.19 -4.41
CA GLY A 257 -2.24 3.70 -3.22
C GLY A 257 -1.42 2.72 -2.37
N ILE A 258 -2.13 1.97 -1.53
CA ILE A 258 -1.56 0.98 -0.60
C ILE A 258 -2.17 -0.39 -0.93
N ASP A 259 -1.32 -1.37 -1.24
CA ASP A 259 -1.76 -2.76 -1.38
C ASP A 259 -1.83 -3.42 0.00
N MET A 260 -3.05 -3.57 0.51
CA MET A 260 -3.34 -4.26 1.78
C MET A 260 -3.90 -5.67 1.58
N SER A 261 -3.88 -6.21 0.35
CA SER A 261 -4.49 -7.52 0.03
C SER A 261 -3.91 -8.69 0.85
N ALA A 262 -2.65 -8.58 1.27
CA ALA A 262 -1.98 -9.56 2.12
C ALA A 262 -2.08 -9.26 3.62
N ASN A 263 -2.55 -8.07 4.02
CA ASN A 263 -2.49 -7.57 5.38
C ASN A 263 -3.68 -8.06 6.23
N THR A 264 -3.53 -9.25 6.81
CA THR A 264 -4.60 -9.90 7.58
C THR A 264 -4.63 -9.54 9.06
N ASP A 265 -3.55 -8.96 9.60
CA ASP A 265 -3.36 -8.78 11.04
C ASP A 265 -3.62 -7.35 11.52
N LEU A 266 -4.00 -6.43 10.63
CA LEU A 266 -4.31 -5.04 10.95
C LEU A 266 -5.42 -4.93 11.97
N PHE A 267 -5.25 -4.08 12.98
CA PHE A 267 -6.37 -3.58 13.79
C PHE A 267 -6.24 -2.09 14.10
N HIS A 268 -5.10 -1.46 13.85
CA HIS A 268 -4.88 -0.05 14.14
C HIS A 268 -4.29 0.67 12.92
N GLY A 269 -4.92 1.74 12.46
CA GLY A 269 -4.51 2.43 11.23
C GLY A 269 -4.77 3.93 11.25
N HIS A 270 -3.70 4.71 11.19
CA HIS A 270 -3.73 6.17 11.16
C HIS A 270 -3.16 6.70 9.85
N MET A 271 -3.91 7.60 9.20
CA MET A 271 -3.47 8.29 8.00
C MET A 271 -3.79 9.78 8.09
N TYR A 272 -2.76 10.62 8.01
CA TYR A 272 -2.88 12.06 8.19
C TYR A 272 -2.23 12.79 7.02
N THR A 273 -2.90 13.82 6.50
CA THR A 273 -2.35 14.74 5.49
C THR A 273 -1.81 14.06 4.21
N CYS A 274 -2.19 12.81 3.94
CA CYS A 274 -1.73 12.03 2.78
C CYS A 274 -2.48 12.40 1.49
N ARG A 275 -1.76 12.40 0.36
CA ARG A 275 -2.30 12.77 -0.97
C ARG A 275 -2.20 11.63 -1.97
N SER A 276 -2.89 11.78 -3.11
CA SER A 276 -2.95 10.86 -4.25
C SER A 276 -3.54 9.46 -4.00
N ILE A 277 -3.77 9.06 -2.74
CA ILE A 277 -4.50 7.84 -2.41
C ILE A 277 -5.99 7.99 -2.68
N LYS A 278 -6.54 7.14 -3.55
CA LYS A 278 -7.99 7.13 -3.87
C LYS A 278 -8.80 6.15 -3.04
N LYS A 279 -8.19 5.06 -2.59
CA LYS A 279 -8.88 3.96 -1.91
C LYS A 279 -8.06 3.47 -0.73
N MET A 280 -8.73 3.31 0.41
CA MET A 280 -8.21 2.65 1.60
C MET A 280 -8.96 1.34 1.84
N ASP A 281 -8.36 0.21 1.44
CA ASP A 281 -9.00 -1.11 1.51
C ASP A 281 -8.49 -1.94 2.69
N MET A 282 -9.12 -1.78 3.86
CA MET A 282 -8.80 -2.58 5.05
C MET A 282 -9.63 -3.87 5.14
N SER A 283 -10.39 -4.21 4.09
CA SER A 283 -11.39 -5.30 4.15
C SER A 283 -10.79 -6.70 4.28
N HIS A 284 -9.49 -6.83 3.97
CA HIS A 284 -8.73 -8.08 4.08
C HIS A 284 -8.31 -8.42 5.51
N SER A 285 -8.38 -7.47 6.45
CA SER A 285 -8.05 -7.76 7.84
C SER A 285 -9.02 -8.77 8.45
N THR A 286 -8.46 -9.68 9.25
CA THR A 286 -9.23 -10.63 10.07
C THR A 286 -9.28 -10.23 11.55
N LYS A 287 -8.61 -9.13 11.92
CA LYS A 287 -8.54 -8.62 13.30
C LYS A 287 -9.31 -7.32 13.49
N LEU A 288 -9.24 -6.40 12.53
CA LEU A 288 -9.90 -5.08 12.62
C LEU A 288 -11.40 -5.26 12.85
N GLY A 289 -11.85 -4.83 14.02
CA GLY A 289 -13.20 -4.89 14.52
C GLY A 289 -13.80 -6.29 14.68
N GLN A 290 -12.96 -7.32 14.72
CA GLN A 290 -13.36 -8.73 14.70
C GLN A 290 -12.91 -9.51 15.94
N ARG A 291 -12.11 -8.89 16.83
CA ARG A 291 -11.62 -9.57 18.05
C ARG A 291 -12.69 -9.58 19.13
N SER A 292 -12.40 -10.23 20.25
CA SER A 292 -13.32 -10.30 21.38
C SER A 292 -13.51 -8.92 22.01
N ILE A 293 -14.69 -8.67 22.58
CA ILE A 293 -15.01 -7.40 23.24
C ILE A 293 -13.96 -6.96 24.28
N PRO A 294 -13.40 -7.85 25.13
CA PRO A 294 -12.30 -7.47 26.01
C PRO A 294 -11.12 -6.86 25.25
N LEU A 295 -10.60 -7.55 24.22
CA LEU A 295 -9.45 -7.06 23.44
C LEU A 295 -9.74 -5.75 22.71
N GLU A 296 -10.98 -5.53 22.30
CA GLU A 296 -11.35 -4.32 21.58
C GLU A 296 -11.55 -3.12 22.52
N MET A 297 -11.56 -3.28 23.86
CA MET A 297 -12.13 -2.27 24.78
C MET A 297 -11.41 -2.11 26.12
N THR A 298 -10.30 -2.80 26.39
CA THR A 298 -9.57 -2.69 27.67
C THR A 298 -8.13 -2.18 27.57
N ASP A 299 -7.49 -2.28 26.41
CA ASP A 299 -6.05 -2.03 26.25
C ASP A 299 -5.77 -0.90 25.24
N MET A 300 -4.48 -0.61 24.97
CA MET A 300 -4.10 0.29 23.86
C MET A 300 -4.15 -0.41 22.49
N ASP A 301 -4.20 -1.75 22.48
CA ASP A 301 -4.25 -2.58 21.28
C ASP A 301 -5.68 -2.78 20.75
N VAL A 302 -6.40 -1.69 20.56
CA VAL A 302 -7.82 -1.70 20.16
C VAL A 302 -8.01 -1.44 18.67
N SER A 303 -9.18 -1.80 18.13
CA SER A 303 -9.50 -1.45 16.76
C SER A 303 -9.71 0.05 16.64
N TRP A 304 -8.78 0.71 15.98
CA TRP A 304 -8.73 2.17 15.86
C TRP A 304 -8.41 2.53 14.41
N VAL A 305 -9.29 3.31 13.79
CA VAL A 305 -9.00 3.94 12.49
C VAL A 305 -9.13 5.45 12.59
N GLU A 306 -8.09 6.16 12.18
CA GLU A 306 -8.14 7.60 11.94
C GLU A 306 -7.69 7.93 10.53
N ILE A 307 -8.51 8.71 9.83
CA ILE A 307 -8.15 9.27 8.53
C ILE A 307 -8.51 10.75 8.54
N LYS A 308 -7.50 11.62 8.46
CA LYS A 308 -7.67 13.07 8.53
C LYS A 308 -6.92 13.73 7.39
N ASP A 309 -7.54 14.73 6.78
CA ASP A 309 -6.94 15.55 5.73
C ASP A 309 -6.32 14.76 4.58
N CYS A 310 -7.10 13.83 4.04
CA CYS A 310 -6.71 13.02 2.89
C CYS A 310 -7.59 13.40 1.68
N PRO A 311 -7.26 14.50 0.96
CA PRO A 311 -8.18 15.16 0.03
C PRO A 311 -8.51 14.34 -1.22
N ASP A 312 -7.68 13.36 -1.56
CA ASP A 312 -7.86 12.52 -2.74
C ASP A 312 -8.63 11.22 -2.48
N LEU A 313 -8.94 10.92 -1.21
CA LEU A 313 -9.55 9.66 -0.82
C LEU A 313 -11.03 9.62 -1.22
N GLU A 314 -11.41 8.62 -2.01
CA GLU A 314 -12.75 8.44 -2.55
C GLU A 314 -13.52 7.28 -1.89
N GLU A 315 -12.80 6.27 -1.39
CA GLU A 315 -13.37 5.02 -0.87
C GLU A 315 -12.62 4.50 0.36
N ILE A 316 -13.37 4.06 1.38
CA ILE A 316 -12.87 3.36 2.57
C ILE A 316 -13.64 2.05 2.69
N MET A 317 -12.93 0.94 2.86
CA MET A 317 -13.53 -0.39 3.03
C MET A 317 -13.09 -1.04 4.33
N PHE A 318 -14.05 -1.59 5.08
CA PHE A 318 -13.84 -2.34 6.31
C PHE A 318 -14.11 -3.83 6.12
N PRO A 319 -13.59 -4.71 7.00
CA PRO A 319 -13.89 -6.14 6.94
C PRO A 319 -15.39 -6.41 7.12
N LYS A 320 -15.95 -7.28 6.27
CA LYS A 320 -17.38 -7.61 6.28
C LYS A 320 -17.87 -8.23 7.59
N LYS A 321 -16.98 -8.91 8.33
CA LYS A 321 -17.28 -9.55 9.61
C LYS A 321 -16.98 -8.65 10.82
N ALA A 322 -16.46 -7.44 10.58
CA ALA A 322 -16.22 -6.50 11.67
C ALA A 322 -17.56 -6.08 12.28
N TYR A 323 -17.63 -6.12 13.61
CA TYR A 323 -18.86 -5.93 14.36
C TYR A 323 -18.70 -4.94 15.51
N ILE A 324 -17.48 -4.56 15.87
CA ILE A 324 -17.20 -3.57 16.93
C ILE A 324 -15.99 -2.73 16.55
N MET A 325 -15.98 -1.45 16.89
CA MET A 325 -14.81 -0.57 16.75
C MET A 325 -14.56 0.18 18.04
N ASN A 326 -13.31 0.40 18.45
CA ASN A 326 -13.08 1.28 19.60
C ASN A 326 -13.18 2.73 19.15
N ASN A 327 -12.27 3.16 18.30
CA ASN A 327 -12.20 4.53 17.81
C ASN A 327 -12.32 4.56 16.29
N MET A 328 -13.11 5.51 15.82
CA MET A 328 -13.21 5.86 14.41
C MET A 328 -13.18 7.37 14.28
N THR A 329 -12.23 7.90 13.53
CA THR A 329 -12.14 9.33 13.27
C THR A 329 -11.99 9.59 11.77
N PHE A 330 -12.94 10.31 11.18
CA PHE A 330 -12.92 10.72 9.76
C PHE A 330 -13.10 12.23 9.67
N CYS A 331 -12.06 12.93 9.21
CA CYS A 331 -12.06 14.39 9.16
C CYS A 331 -11.55 14.92 7.82
N TYR A 332 -12.26 15.88 7.25
CA TYR A 332 -11.86 16.61 6.04
C TYR A 332 -11.46 15.68 4.88
N LEU A 333 -12.48 15.00 4.32
CA LEU A 333 -12.34 14.04 3.22
C LEU A 333 -13.21 14.48 2.02
N PRO A 334 -12.86 15.57 1.33
CA PRO A 334 -13.73 16.25 0.36
C PRO A 334 -14.15 15.40 -0.84
N LYS A 335 -13.39 14.36 -1.21
CA LYS A 335 -13.72 13.44 -2.32
C LYS A 335 -14.36 12.12 -1.88
N LEU A 336 -14.47 11.88 -0.58
CA LEU A 336 -15.09 10.65 -0.08
C LEU A 336 -16.57 10.66 -0.48
N LYS A 337 -17.03 9.60 -1.14
CA LYS A 337 -18.42 9.54 -1.64
C LYS A 337 -19.36 8.93 -0.62
N LYS A 338 -18.88 7.90 0.08
CA LYS A 338 -19.64 7.08 1.00
C LYS A 338 -18.77 6.64 2.16
N LEU A 339 -19.32 6.69 3.36
CA LEU A 339 -18.78 6.06 4.56
C LEU A 339 -19.79 5.03 5.08
N ASP A 340 -19.52 3.76 4.83
CA ASP A 340 -20.39 2.66 5.26
C ASP A 340 -19.91 2.10 6.60
N LEU A 341 -20.71 2.31 7.65
CA LEU A 341 -20.47 1.82 9.00
C LEU A 341 -21.53 0.78 9.42
N SER A 342 -22.38 0.33 8.50
CA SER A 342 -23.56 -0.49 8.79
C SER A 342 -23.24 -1.87 9.37
N GLN A 343 -22.03 -2.39 9.12
CA GLN A 343 -21.57 -3.68 9.66
C GLN A 343 -21.33 -3.68 11.17
N PHE A 344 -21.07 -2.51 11.77
CA PHE A 344 -20.76 -2.43 13.19
C PHE A 344 -22.03 -2.47 14.03
N GLU A 345 -21.93 -3.09 15.21
CA GLU A 345 -23.00 -3.22 16.20
C GLU A 345 -22.76 -2.34 17.43
N SER A 346 -21.55 -1.83 17.60
CA SER A 346 -21.14 -0.97 18.71
C SER A 346 -19.85 -0.24 18.37
N PHE A 347 -19.65 0.92 18.99
CA PHE A 347 -18.35 1.57 19.06
C PHE A 347 -18.11 2.27 20.40
N TRP A 348 -16.87 2.60 20.75
CA TRP A 348 -16.59 3.44 21.93
C TRP A 348 -16.66 4.93 21.57
N ARG A 349 -15.95 5.35 20.51
CA ARG A 349 -15.96 6.72 20.00
C ARG A 349 -16.04 6.73 18.48
N CYS A 350 -16.92 7.55 17.93
CA CYS A 350 -17.02 7.85 16.50
C CYS A 350 -17.01 9.37 16.31
N ASP A 351 -16.04 9.87 15.57
CA ASP A 351 -15.78 11.28 15.34
C ASP A 351 -15.82 11.56 13.82
N LEU A 352 -16.80 12.35 13.37
CA LEU A 352 -17.04 12.67 11.97
C LEU A 352 -17.09 14.19 11.80
N TYR A 353 -16.16 14.76 11.04
CA TYR A 353 -16.07 16.21 10.86
C TYR A 353 -15.74 16.60 9.42
N GLU A 354 -16.30 17.71 8.95
CA GLU A 354 -16.06 18.30 7.63
C GLU A 354 -16.31 17.31 6.47
N LEU A 355 -17.36 16.49 6.60
CA LEU A 355 -17.74 15.45 5.63
C LEU A 355 -18.90 15.89 4.71
N LYS A 356 -18.81 17.09 4.12
CA LYS A 356 -19.92 17.82 3.46
C LYS A 356 -20.72 17.02 2.42
N ASN A 357 -20.06 16.23 1.57
CA ASN A 357 -20.70 15.52 0.45
C ASN A 357 -20.68 13.99 0.60
N VAL A 358 -20.48 13.49 1.82
CA VAL A 358 -20.35 12.05 2.09
C VAL A 358 -21.71 11.46 2.47
N GLN A 359 -22.13 10.40 1.79
CA GLN A 359 -23.24 9.57 2.28
C GLN A 359 -22.76 8.74 3.46
N ILE A 360 -23.29 9.01 4.66
CA ILE A 360 -22.95 8.26 5.88
C ILE A 360 -24.03 7.20 6.12
N ILE A 361 -23.63 5.93 6.20
CA ILE A 361 -24.51 4.84 6.63
C ILE A 361 -24.10 4.43 8.03
N TYR A 362 -24.90 4.80 9.01
CA TYR A 362 -24.64 4.53 10.43
C TYR A 362 -24.82 3.05 10.80
N PRO A 363 -24.14 2.57 11.86
CA PRO A 363 -24.35 1.23 12.41
C PRO A 363 -25.75 1.08 13.01
N THR A 364 -26.21 -0.16 13.15
CA THR A 364 -27.35 -0.49 14.01
C THR A 364 -26.85 -0.90 15.39
N MET A 365 -26.87 0.02 16.36
CA MET A 365 -26.30 -0.24 17.68
C MET A 365 -27.11 -1.29 18.43
N LYS A 366 -26.45 -2.34 18.92
CA LYS A 366 -27.08 -3.43 19.69
C LYS A 366 -26.78 -3.37 21.18
N TYR A 367 -25.66 -2.76 21.55
CA TYR A 367 -25.18 -2.65 22.92
C TYR A 367 -24.15 -1.51 23.01
N SER A 368 -23.91 -1.03 24.23
CA SER A 368 -22.74 -0.22 24.55
C SER A 368 -21.67 -1.09 25.20
N VAL A 369 -20.43 -0.60 25.22
CA VAL A 369 -19.31 -1.31 25.83
C VAL A 369 -18.53 -0.40 26.75
N TYR A 370 -18.13 -0.94 27.90
CA TYR A 370 -17.26 -0.30 28.86
C TYR A 370 -16.34 -1.32 29.53
N MET A 371 -15.04 -1.04 29.60
CA MET A 371 -14.03 -1.89 30.26
C MET A 371 -14.15 -3.37 29.86
N GLY A 372 -14.26 -3.63 28.55
CA GLY A 372 -14.32 -5.00 28.02
C GLY A 372 -15.63 -5.74 28.22
N LYS A 373 -16.71 -5.07 28.63
CA LYS A 373 -18.01 -5.69 28.89
C LYS A 373 -19.16 -4.93 28.23
N LYS A 374 -20.13 -5.69 27.70
CA LYS A 374 -21.40 -5.12 27.26
C LYS A 374 -22.11 -4.49 28.46
N THR A 375 -22.60 -3.27 28.30
CA THR A 375 -23.31 -2.54 29.34
C THR A 375 -24.45 -1.72 28.74
N GLN A 376 -25.39 -1.32 29.60
CA GLN A 376 -26.43 -0.34 29.31
C GLN A 376 -26.26 0.95 30.13
N GLU A 377 -25.24 1.02 31.00
CA GLU A 377 -25.02 2.12 31.95
C GLU A 377 -24.04 3.18 31.45
N ARG A 378 -23.24 2.84 30.43
CA ARG A 378 -22.28 3.74 29.79
C ARG A 378 -22.58 3.78 28.32
N HIS A 379 -22.49 4.97 27.74
CA HIS A 379 -22.85 5.18 26.35
C HIS A 379 -21.61 5.51 25.49
N SER A 380 -21.74 5.24 24.20
CA SER A 380 -20.76 5.55 23.16
C SER A 380 -20.70 7.05 22.89
N GLY A 381 -19.51 7.56 22.61
CA GLY A 381 -19.32 8.95 22.20
C GLY A 381 -19.51 9.14 20.70
N LEU A 382 -20.33 10.13 20.31
CA LEU A 382 -20.51 10.56 18.92
C LEU A 382 -20.14 12.04 18.80
N GLY A 383 -19.00 12.33 18.17
CA GLY A 383 -18.58 13.68 17.84
C GLY A 383 -18.91 14.00 16.38
N ILE A 384 -19.69 15.05 16.15
CA ILE A 384 -20.14 15.50 14.83
C ILE A 384 -20.24 17.02 14.80
N ASP A 385 -19.92 17.61 13.65
CA ASP A 385 -20.20 19.03 13.39
C ASP A 385 -21.69 19.30 13.13
N GLN A 386 -22.05 20.57 13.03
CA GLN A 386 -23.43 21.01 12.83
C GLN A 386 -24.00 20.56 11.47
N ASP A 387 -23.18 20.53 10.41
CA ASP A 387 -23.60 20.10 9.07
C ASP A 387 -24.02 18.62 9.06
N ILE A 388 -23.23 17.77 9.72
CA ILE A 388 -23.55 16.35 9.87
C ILE A 388 -24.73 16.14 10.82
N PHE A 389 -24.81 16.88 11.92
CA PHE A 389 -25.95 16.82 12.85
C PHE A 389 -27.27 17.15 12.17
N ASP A 390 -27.28 18.11 11.25
CA ASP A 390 -28.53 18.57 10.65
C ASP A 390 -29.16 17.60 9.65
N ARG A 391 -28.42 16.58 9.21
CA ARG A 391 -28.88 15.55 8.27
C ARG A 391 -29.93 14.64 8.90
N GLN A 392 -30.91 14.26 8.09
CA GLN A 392 -32.04 13.46 8.57
C GLN A 392 -31.58 12.07 9.03
N GLU A 393 -30.68 11.43 8.28
CA GLU A 393 -30.11 10.12 8.62
C GLU A 393 -29.36 10.13 9.95
N THR A 394 -28.67 11.23 10.27
CA THR A 394 -27.96 11.41 11.55
C THR A 394 -28.94 11.59 12.70
N LYS A 395 -29.97 12.43 12.53
CA LYS A 395 -31.04 12.64 13.52
C LYS A 395 -31.78 11.33 13.80
N ASP A 396 -32.10 10.56 12.76
CA ASP A 396 -32.75 9.25 12.89
C ASP A 396 -31.85 8.25 13.63
N PHE A 397 -30.55 8.21 13.30
CA PHE A 397 -29.59 7.36 14.02
C PHE A 397 -29.52 7.71 15.51
N ILE A 398 -29.37 9.00 15.85
CA ILE A 398 -29.29 9.45 17.26
C ILE A 398 -30.58 9.07 18.00
N LYS A 399 -31.74 9.39 17.44
CA LYS A 399 -33.04 9.10 18.06
C LYS A 399 -33.25 7.61 18.33
N ASN A 400 -32.91 6.77 17.35
CA ASN A 400 -33.09 5.31 17.47
C ASN A 400 -32.08 4.66 18.43
N ASN A 401 -30.97 5.33 18.74
CA ASN A 401 -29.87 4.79 19.53
C ASN A 401 -29.57 5.61 20.79
N ILE A 402 -30.50 6.45 21.27
CA ILE A 402 -30.31 7.36 22.41
C ILE A 402 -29.92 6.64 23.72
N LYS A 403 -30.32 5.38 23.89
CA LYS A 403 -29.93 4.52 25.03
C LYS A 403 -28.50 4.00 24.96
N TYR A 404 -27.81 4.19 23.84
CA TYR A 404 -26.45 3.71 23.60
C TYR A 404 -25.47 4.84 23.33
N ILE A 405 -25.93 6.07 23.10
CA ILE A 405 -25.11 7.24 22.75
C ILE A 405 -25.19 8.25 23.90
N ASP A 406 -24.03 8.79 24.30
CA ASP A 406 -23.96 9.71 25.44
C ASP A 406 -24.48 11.09 25.03
N ASN A 407 -25.43 11.62 25.79
CA ASN A 407 -25.99 12.95 25.59
C ASN A 407 -24.97 14.08 25.82
N ASN A 408 -23.86 13.80 26.52
CA ASN A 408 -22.78 14.76 26.77
C ASN A 408 -21.63 14.71 25.75
N SER A 409 -21.69 13.78 24.78
CA SER A 409 -20.54 13.49 23.89
C SER A 409 -20.52 14.24 22.56
N PHE A 410 -21.55 15.04 22.29
CA PHE A 410 -21.55 15.91 21.13
C PHE A 410 -20.44 16.97 21.31
N ALA A 411 -19.68 17.30 20.27
CA ALA A 411 -18.65 18.36 20.25
C ALA A 411 -18.90 19.23 19.00
N VAL A 412 -19.35 20.50 19.13
CA VAL A 412 -19.47 21.46 18.02
C VAL A 412 -18.24 22.33 18.16
N GLU A 413 -17.36 22.17 17.19
CA GLU A 413 -16.27 23.03 16.72
C GLU A 413 -15.50 23.92 17.71
N GLY A 414 -14.19 23.69 17.75
CA GLY A 414 -13.25 24.72 17.31
C GLY A 414 -12.91 24.47 15.83
N GLN A 415 -12.63 25.54 15.06
CA GLN A 415 -12.22 25.44 13.65
C GLN A 415 -11.09 24.42 13.47
N TYR A 416 -11.20 23.53 12.48
CA TYR A 416 -10.10 22.64 12.11
C TYR A 416 -8.91 23.48 11.60
N MET A 417 -7.83 23.50 12.38
CA MET A 417 -6.55 24.04 11.94
C MET A 417 -5.68 22.92 11.37
N PRO A 418 -4.95 23.15 10.25
CA PRO A 418 -4.22 22.11 9.52
C PRO A 418 -2.98 21.53 10.25
N HIS A 419 -2.79 21.79 11.56
CA HIS A 419 -1.61 21.35 12.31
C HIS A 419 -1.97 20.42 13.50
N PRO A 420 -1.17 19.36 13.76
CA PRO A 420 -1.46 18.36 14.81
C PRO A 420 -1.43 18.86 16.27
N TRP A 421 -0.98 20.09 16.53
CA TRP A 421 -0.55 20.53 17.87
C TRP A 421 -1.47 21.55 18.56
N GLU A 422 -2.50 22.06 17.88
CA GLU A 422 -3.41 23.05 18.45
C GLU A 422 -4.76 22.41 18.79
N ARG A 423 -4.90 21.93 20.03
CA ARG A 423 -6.20 21.56 20.60
C ARG A 423 -6.95 22.84 20.96
N HIS A 424 -8.12 23.08 20.37
CA HIS A 424 -9.05 24.03 20.94
C HIS A 424 -9.87 23.39 22.06
N GLU A 425 -10.06 24.18 23.12
CA GLU A 425 -10.75 23.86 24.37
C GLU A 425 -12.26 23.63 24.17
N ASP A 426 -12.82 22.80 25.06
CA ASP A 426 -14.20 22.31 25.09
C ASP A 426 -15.30 23.39 25.01
N VAL A 427 -16.20 23.27 24.01
CA VAL A 427 -17.49 23.97 24.00
C VAL A 427 -18.59 23.04 24.52
N ARG A 428 -19.27 23.44 25.60
CA ARG A 428 -20.27 22.61 26.34
C ARG A 428 -21.68 22.70 25.74
N TRP A 429 -22.28 21.53 25.48
CA TRP A 429 -23.51 21.28 24.70
C TRP A 429 -24.87 21.43 25.36
N MET A 430 -24.98 22.02 26.55
CA MET A 430 -26.25 22.04 27.27
C MET A 430 -27.43 22.75 26.55
N ASP A 431 -27.21 23.47 25.44
CA ASP A 431 -28.24 24.34 24.85
C ASP A 431 -28.90 23.83 23.55
N ILE A 432 -28.30 22.92 22.77
CA ILE A 432 -28.94 22.34 21.57
C ILE A 432 -29.94 21.24 21.96
N TRP A 433 -29.59 20.42 22.97
CA TRP A 433 -30.46 19.37 23.50
C TRP A 433 -31.71 19.95 24.18
N LYS A 434 -31.58 21.09 24.88
CA LYS A 434 -32.72 21.84 25.43
C LYS A 434 -33.69 22.37 24.36
N LYS A 435 -33.20 22.63 23.15
CA LYS A 435 -34.00 23.15 22.03
C LYS A 435 -34.67 22.06 21.20
N ASN A 436 -34.23 20.81 21.32
CA ASN A 436 -34.75 19.68 20.54
C ASN A 436 -34.97 18.46 21.46
N PRO A 437 -36.00 18.49 22.32
CA PRO A 437 -36.36 17.35 23.15
C PRO A 437 -37.03 16.30 22.26
N TRP A 438 -36.27 15.27 21.86
CA TRP A 438 -36.80 14.09 21.20
C TRP A 438 -37.02 12.97 22.22
#